data_AF-A0A1V5DKA3-F1
#
_entry.id   AF-A0A1V5DKA3-F1
#
_cell.length_a   1.000
_cell.length_b   1.000
_cell.length_c   1.000
_cell.angle_alpha   90.00
_cell.angle_beta   90.00
_cell.angle_gamma   90.00
#
_symmetry.space_group_name_H-M   'P 1'
#
loop_
_entity.id
_entity.type
_entity.pdbx_description
1 polymer ?
#
loop_
_entity_poly.entity_id
_entity_poly.type
_entity_poly.pdbx_seq_one_letter_code
_entity_poly.pdbx_strand_id
1 'polypeptide(L)' 'MEEVKSKEERYNEARIMHKSLDEKLQMLQEKPYLTADEELEMKLLKKKKLHYKDLMERIREEP' A
#
# COMPACT_ATOMS: atom_id res chain seq x y z
N MET A 1 6.20 16.22 20.91
CA MET A 1 6.98 14.97 20.95
C MET A 1 6.92 14.41 19.54
N GLU A 2 7.99 14.59 18.76
CA GLU A 2 8.14 13.87 17.50
C GLU A 2 8.55 12.45 17.88
N GLU A 3 7.56 11.56 17.97
CA GLU A 3 7.79 10.14 18.15
C GLU A 3 8.57 9.66 16.93
N VAL A 4 9.88 9.48 17.09
CA VAL A 4 10.72 8.80 16.11
C VAL A 4 10.24 7.35 16.09
N LYS A 5 9.19 7.09 15.31
CA LYS A 5 8.65 5.74 15.14
C LYS A 5 9.80 4.83 14.78
N SER A 6 9.93 3.74 15.52
CA SER A 6 10.99 2.78 15.31
C SER A 6 10.90 2.21 13.89
N LYS A 7 12.04 1.77 13.35
CA LYS A 7 12.15 1.13 12.04
C LYS A 7 11.09 0.03 11.84
N GLU A 8 10.88 -0.77 12.89
CA GLU A 8 9.84 -1.80 12.96
C GLU A 8 8.41 -1.24 12.89
N GLU A 9 8.11 -0.14 13.59
CA GLU A 9 6.78 0.49 13.53
C GLU A 9 6.50 1.04 12.13
N ARG A 10 7.46 1.76 11.53
CA ARG A 10 7.34 2.28 10.17
C ARG A 10 7.14 1.16 9.16
N TYR A 11 7.87 0.07 9.31
CA TYR A 11 7.72 -1.12 8.48
C TYR A 11 6.34 -1.76 8.67
N ASN A 12 5.88 -1.89 9.91
CA ASN A 12 4.59 -2.51 10.22
C ASN A 12 3.42 -1.66 9.69
N GLU A 13 3.51 -0.33 9.80
CA GLU A 13 2.55 0.59 9.17
C GLU A 13 2.54 0.44 7.65
N ALA A 14 3.70 0.44 7.02
CA ALA A 14 3.82 0.25 5.57
C ALA A 14 3.25 -1.11 5.12
N ARG A 15 3.46 -2.17 5.93
CA ARG A 15 2.92 -3.51 5.70
C ARG A 15 1.40 -3.55 5.84
N ILE A 16 0.84 -2.91 6.87
CA ILE A 16 -0.62 -2.83 7.06
C ILE A 16 -1.25 -2.07 5.89
N MET A 17 -0.66 -0.94 5.50
CA MET A 17 -1.13 -0.15 4.36
C MET A 17 -1.04 -0.94 3.06
N HIS A 18 0.08 -1.63 2.81
CA HIS A 18 0.25 -2.49 1.65
C HIS A 18 -0.81 -3.59 1.60
N LYS A 19 -1.07 -4.27 2.73
CA LYS A 19 -2.09 -5.32 2.82
C LYS A 19 -3.50 -4.78 2.58
N SER A 20 -3.85 -3.65 3.19
CA SER A 20 -5.17 -3.04 3.02
C SER A 20 -5.42 -2.59 1.56
N LEU A 21 -4.38 -2.09 0.88
CA LEU A 21 -4.46 -1.74 -0.54
C LEU A 21 -4.64 -2.98 -1.43
N ASP A 22 -4.02 -4.10 -1.05
CA ASP A 22 -4.17 -5.38 -1.76
C ASP A 22 -5.59 -5.93 -1.63
N GLU A 23 -6.17 -5.90 -0.42
CA GLU A 23 -7.56 -6.32 -0.19
C GLU A 23 -8.55 -5.46 -1.00
N LYS A 24 -8.34 -4.13 -1.03
CA LYS A 24 -9.16 -3.22 -1.87
C LYS A 24 -9.01 -3.52 -3.37
N LEU A 25 -7.79 -3.83 -3.82
CA LEU A 25 -7.55 -4.21 -5.21
C LEU A 25 -8.26 -5.52 -5.55
N GLN A 26 -8.21 -6.51 -4.65
CA GLN A 26 -8.88 -7.79 -4.85
C GLN A 26 -10.39 -7.61 -4.95
N MET A 27 -11.00 -6.80 -4.07
CA MET A 27 -12.43 -6.47 -4.15
C MET A 27 -12.81 -5.81 -5.48
N LEU A 28 -11.98 -4.91 -6.00
CA LEU A 28 -12.21 -4.29 -7.31
C LEU A 28 -11.99 -5.29 -8.46
N GLN A 29 -11.04 -6.22 -8.35
CA GLN A 29 -10.80 -7.25 -9.36
C GLN A 29 -11.89 -8.33 -9.39
N GLU A 30 -12.56 -8.59 -8.26
CA GLU A 30 -13.70 -9.52 -8.19
C GLU A 30 -14.96 -8.93 -8.84
N LYS A 31 -15.04 -7.61 -9.00
CA LYS A 31 -16.15 -6.99 -9.74
C LYS A 31 -16.03 -7.29 -11.24
N PRO A 32 -17.08 -7.84 -11.87
CA PRO A 32 -17.04 -8.16 -13.30
C PRO A 32 -17.00 -6.93 -14.20
N TYR A 33 -17.46 -5.77 -13.72
CA TYR A 33 -17.39 -4.50 -14.43
C TYR A 33 -17.01 -3.40 -13.44
N LEU A 34 -16.00 -2.62 -13.83
CA LEU A 34 -15.54 -1.46 -13.10
C LEU A 34 -16.04 -0.21 -13.81
N THR A 35 -16.51 0.75 -13.04
CA THR A 35 -16.76 2.09 -13.57
C THR A 35 -15.43 2.79 -13.87
N ALA A 36 -15.44 3.82 -14.73
CA ALA A 36 -14.23 4.58 -15.07
C ALA A 36 -13.50 5.14 -13.83
N ASP A 37 -14.26 5.48 -12.78
CA ASP A 37 -13.74 5.94 -11.49
C ASP A 37 -13.03 4.79 -10.75
N GLU A 38 -13.63 3.60 -10.71
CA GLU A 38 -13.03 2.42 -10.08
C GLU A 38 -11.81 1.88 -10.85
N GLU A 39 -11.76 2.00 -12.18
CA GLU A 39 -10.57 1.68 -12.97
C GLU A 39 -9.42 2.64 -12.66
N LEU A 40 -9.73 3.93 -12.51
CA LEU A 40 -8.76 4.95 -12.09
C LEU A 40 -8.28 4.66 -10.67
N GLU A 41 -9.19 4.32 -9.76
CA GLU A 41 -8.89 3.94 -8.38
C GLU A 41 -8.00 2.69 -8.37
N MET A 42 -8.28 1.66 -9.17
CA MET A 42 -7.44 0.48 -9.27
C MET A 42 -6.01 0.82 -9.72
N LYS A 43 -5.85 1.72 -10.70
CA LYS A 43 -4.52 2.20 -11.13
C LYS A 43 -3.80 2.96 -10.02
N LEU A 44 -4.51 3.81 -9.29
CA LEU A 44 -3.97 4.56 -8.16
C LEU A 44 -3.59 3.64 -6.99
N LEU A 45 -4.43 2.67 -6.66
CA LEU A 45 -4.19 1.66 -5.64
C LEU A 45 -2.95 0.82 -5.97
N LYS A 46 -2.78 0.40 -7.24
CA LYS A 46 -1.56 -0.29 -7.70
C LYS A 46 -0.30 0.56 -7.51
N LYS A 47 -0.34 1.84 -7.88
CA LYS A 47 0.78 2.78 -7.65
C LYS A 47 1.09 2.95 -6.17
N LYS A 48 0.07 3.13 -5.32
CA LYS A 48 0.25 3.23 -3.86
C LYS A 48 0.83 1.94 -3.29
N LYS A 49 0.34 0.78 -3.72
CA LYS A 49 0.86 -0.52 -3.28
C LYS A 49 2.35 -0.67 -3.61
N LEU A 50 2.76 -0.29 -4.82
CA LEU A 50 4.17 -0.28 -5.22
C LEU A 50 4.98 0.68 -4.34
N HIS A 51 4.48 1.89 -4.09
CA HIS A 51 5.14 2.86 -3.22
C HIS A 51 5.37 2.31 -1.80
N TYR A 52 4.38 1.64 -1.18
CA TYR A 52 4.57 1.03 0.14
C TYR A 52 5.51 -0.17 0.11
N LYS A 53 5.57 -0.92 -1.00
CA LYS A 53 6.59 -1.96 -1.21
C LYS A 53 7.99 -1.36 -1.23
N ASP A 54 8.21 -0.32 -2.04
CA ASP A 54 9.49 0.40 -2.09
C ASP A 54 9.85 1.03 -0.74
N LEU A 55 8.86 1.56 0.00
CA LEU A 55 9.06 2.09 1.34
C LEU A 55 9.52 1.00 2.31
N MET A 56 8.87 -0.17 2.29
CA MET A 56 9.27 -1.33 3.10
C MET A 56 10.68 -1.82 2.75
N GLU A 57 11.04 -1.85 1.46
CA GLU A 57 12.39 -2.23 1.02
C GLU A 57 13.44 -1.22 1.48
N ARG A 58 13.17 0.09 1.35
CA ARG A 58 14.04 1.15 1.88
C ARG A 58 14.23 1.06 3.39
N ILE A 59 13.15 0.86 4.14
CA ILE A 59 13.22 0.69 5.61
C ILE A 59 14.02 -0.56 5.95
N ARG A 60 13.95 -1.62 5.15
CA ARG A 60 14.72 -2.85 5.35
C ARG A 60 16.20 -2.70 5.02
N GLU A 61 16.52 -1.91 4.00
CA GLU A 61 17.89 -1.61 3.54
C GLU A 61 18.58 -0.47 4.31
N GLU A 62 17.84 0.31 5.10
CA GLU A 62 18.45 1.22 6.08
C GLU A 62 19.43 0.41 6.95
N PRO A 63 20.66 0.88 7.20
CA PRO A 63 21.61 0.19 8.09
C PRO A 63 21.18 0.22 9.57
#